data_AF-A0A1H9H7F8-F1
#
_entry.id   AF-A0A1H9H7F8-F1
#
_cell.length_a   1.000
_cell.length_b   1.000
_cell.length_c   1.000
_cell.angle_alpha   90.00
_cell.angle_beta   90.00
_cell.angle_gamma   90.00
#
_symmetry.space_group_name_H-M   'P 1'
#
loop_
_entity.id
_entity.type
_entity.pdbx_description
1 polymer ?
#
loop_
_entity_poly.entity_id
_entity_poly.type
_entity_poly.pdbx_seq_one_letter_code
_entity_poly.pdbx_strand_id
1 'polypeptide(L)' 'MTTPNDPANRFPKGDHNRRLALGMEPQAFALEAGVTPEALHEYETTSPDHDFDVYVADLVGAALERLEANPPTSQKVLNQ' A
#
# COMPACT_ATOMS: atom_id res chain seq x y z
N MET A 1 21.41 2.65 -3.07
CA MET A 1 20.55 1.87 -3.97
C MET A 1 19.64 1.05 -3.08
N THR A 2 18.38 1.46 -2.93
CA THR A 2 17.37 0.60 -2.30
C THR A 2 17.12 -0.53 -3.28
N THR A 3 17.50 -1.75 -2.92
CA THR A 3 17.10 -2.94 -3.69
C THR A 3 15.57 -2.96 -3.76
N PRO A 4 14.96 -3.27 -4.92
CA PRO A 4 13.52 -3.48 -4.97
C PRO A 4 13.21 -4.52 -3.90
N ASN A 5 12.37 -4.15 -2.93
CA ASN A 5 11.97 -5.10 -1.90
C ASN A 5 11.23 -6.21 -2.62
N ASP A 6 11.70 -7.45 -2.50
CA ASP A 6 11.03 -8.61 -3.09
C ASP A 6 9.54 -8.55 -2.67
N PRO A 7 8.59 -8.50 -3.62
CA PRO A 7 7.18 -8.36 -3.27
C PRO A 7 6.68 -9.49 -2.37
N ALA A 8 7.31 -10.68 -2.42
CA ALA A 8 7.01 -11.80 -1.53
C ALA A 8 7.46 -11.58 -0.08
N ASN A 9 8.40 -10.65 0.16
CA ASN A 9 8.87 -10.28 1.50
C ASN A 9 8.11 -9.07 2.08
N ARG A 10 7.01 -8.65 1.44
CA ARG A 10 6.18 -7.57 1.97
C ARG A 10 5.32 -8.03 3.14
N PHE A 11 5.00 -7.07 3.99
CA PHE A 11 4.15 -7.27 5.15
C PHE A 11 2.83 -6.54 4.91
N PRO A 12 1.73 -7.24 4.57
CA PRO A 12 0.47 -6.58 4.20
C PRO A 12 -0.06 -5.64 5.29
N LYS A 13 0.11 -6.01 6.57
CA LYS A 13 -0.22 -5.13 7.71
C LYS A 13 0.70 -3.91 7.83
N GLY A 14 1.97 -4.04 7.45
CA GLY A 14 2.90 -2.92 7.39
C GLY A 14 2.50 -1.93 6.30
N ASP A 15 2.19 -2.43 5.11
CA ASP A 15 1.77 -1.62 3.97
C ASP A 15 0.38 -0.96 4.21
N HIS A 16 -0.56 -1.64 4.89
CA HIS A 16 -1.80 -1.04 5.39
C HIS A 16 -1.54 0.18 6.31
N ASN A 17 -0.62 0.04 7.27
CA ASN A 17 -0.27 1.13 8.19
C ASN A 17 0.39 2.31 7.46
N ARG A 18 1.21 2.03 6.44
CA ARG A 18 1.80 3.08 5.60
C ARG A 18 0.72 3.85 4.83
N ARG A 19 -0.28 3.17 4.26
CA ARG A 19 -1.43 3.84 3.64
C ARG A 19 -2.19 4.71 4.63
N LEU A 20 -2.43 4.23 5.86
CA LEU A 20 -3.07 5.03 6.90
C LEU A 20 -2.24 6.25 7.28
N ALA A 21 -0.91 6.13 7.36
CA ALA A 21 -0.01 7.26 7.60
C ALA A 21 -0.03 8.28 6.44
N LEU A 22 -0.28 7.82 5.21
CA LEU A 22 -0.54 8.69 4.08
C LEU A 22 -1.91 9.41 4.17
N GLY A 23 -2.80 9.01 5.09
CA GLY A 23 -4.13 9.60 5.21
C GLY A 23 -5.01 9.34 3.98
N MET A 24 -4.74 8.26 3.25
CA MET A 24 -5.45 7.92 2.02
C MET A 24 -6.55 6.89 2.26
N GLU A 25 -7.74 7.21 1.78
CA GLU A 25 -8.87 6.29 1.74
C GLU A 25 -8.56 5.08 0.84
N PRO A 26 -9.07 3.87 1.16
CA PRO A 26 -8.79 2.65 0.40
C PRO A 26 -9.09 2.77 -1.10
N GLN A 27 -10.21 3.39 -1.49
CA GLN A 27 -10.55 3.57 -2.91
C GLN A 27 -9.56 4.48 -3.64
N ALA A 28 -9.16 5.60 -3.01
CA ALA A 28 -8.22 6.54 -3.61
C ALA A 28 -6.84 5.91 -3.77
N PHE A 29 -6.39 5.16 -2.76
CA PHE A 29 -5.13 4.45 -2.81
C PHE A 29 -5.14 3.31 -3.84
N ALA A 30 -6.21 2.50 -3.90
CA ALA A 30 -6.34 1.42 -4.88
C ALA A 30 -6.23 1.94 -6.31
N LEU A 31 -6.86 3.10 -6.61
CA LEU A 31 -6.74 3.78 -7.90
C LEU A 31 -5.29 4.19 -8.21
N GLU A 32 -4.59 4.78 -7.24
CA GLU A 32 -3.17 5.16 -7.39
C GLU A 32 -2.23 3.96 -7.56
N ALA A 33 -2.59 2.81 -6.97
CA ALA A 33 -1.84 1.56 -7.08
C ALA A 33 -2.22 0.74 -8.32
N GLY A 34 -3.29 1.08 -9.03
CA GLY A 34 -3.75 0.32 -10.20
C GLY A 34 -4.35 -1.05 -9.83
N VAL A 35 -4.91 -1.18 -8.63
CA VAL A 35 -5.59 -2.39 -8.15
C VAL A 35 -7.06 -2.09 -7.85
N THR A 36 -7.89 -3.13 -7.69
CA THR A 36 -9.26 -2.93 -7.21
C THR A 36 -9.28 -2.69 -5.69
N PRO A 37 -10.27 -1.96 -5.16
CA PRO A 37 -10.44 -1.82 -3.71
C PRO A 37 -10.60 -3.16 -2.99
N GLU A 38 -11.22 -4.15 -3.64
CA GLU A 38 -11.39 -5.50 -3.12
C GLU A 38 -10.06 -6.23 -3.01
N ALA A 39 -9.22 -6.16 -4.05
CA ALA A 39 -7.89 -6.77 -4.04
C ALA A 39 -6.96 -6.12 -3.00
N LEU A 40 -7.05 -4.79 -2.86
CA LEU A 40 -6.35 -4.07 -1.79
C LEU A 40 -6.82 -4.54 -0.41
N HIS A 41 -8.14 -4.68 -0.21
CA HIS A 41 -8.69 -5.12 1.06
C HIS A 41 -8.26 -6.56 1.41
N GLU A 42 -8.34 -7.48 0.45
CA GLU A 42 -7.89 -8.87 0.61
C GLU A 42 -6.41 -8.93 0.98
N TYR A 43 -5.57 -8.18 0.27
CA TYR A 43 -4.15 -8.04 0.59
C TYR A 43 -3.95 -7.51 2.01
N GLU A 44 -4.49 -6.34 2.35
CA GLU A 44 -4.29 -5.69 3.66
C GLU A 44 -4.86 -6.49 4.84
N THR A 45 -5.85 -7.35 4.60
CA THR A 45 -6.44 -8.22 5.62
C THR A 45 -5.78 -9.59 5.71
N THR A 46 -4.84 -9.92 4.82
CA THR A 46 -4.11 -11.19 4.85
C THR A 46 -3.44 -11.41 6.21
N SER A 47 -3.71 -12.58 6.79
CA SER A 47 -3.11 -13.01 8.05
C SER A 47 -1.63 -13.34 7.87
N PRO A 48 -0.77 -13.23 8.90
CA PRO A 48 0.66 -13.54 8.79
C PRO A 48 0.97 -14.96 8.28
N ASP A 49 0.06 -15.91 8.51
CA ASP A 49 0.21 -17.32 8.12
C ASP A 49 -0.45 -17.66 6.77
N HIS A 50 -0.89 -16.65 6.00
CA HIS A 50 -1.57 -16.81 4.72
C HIS A 50 -0.77 -16.20 3.58
N ASP A 51 -0.82 -16.86 2.43
CA ASP A 51 -0.27 -16.33 1.19
C ASP A 51 -1.14 -15.17 0.67
N PHE A 52 -0.50 -14.25 -0.05
CA PHE A 52 -1.15 -13.15 -0.75
C PHE A 52 -0.74 -13.11 -2.22
N ASP A 53 -1.52 -12.40 -3.04
CA ASP A 53 -1.16 -12.16 -4.44
C ASP A 53 0.06 -11.24 -4.54
N VAL A 54 1.18 -11.80 -4.99
CA VAL A 54 2.47 -11.12 -5.17
C VAL A 54 2.37 -9.96 -6.16
N TYR A 55 1.49 -10.05 -7.16
CA TYR A 55 1.26 -8.97 -8.12
C TYR A 55 0.58 -7.78 -7.46
N VAL A 56 -0.42 -8.03 -6.60
CA VAL A 56 -1.07 -6.98 -5.80
C VAL A 56 -0.05 -6.34 -4.84
N ALA A 57 0.78 -7.15 -4.18
CA ALA A 57 1.81 -6.67 -3.26
C ALA A 57 2.84 -5.76 -3.96
N ASP A 58 3.27 -6.12 -5.17
CA ASP A 58 4.20 -5.31 -5.96
C ASP A 58 3.60 -3.93 -6.29
N LEU A 59 2.36 -3.91 -6.79
CA LEU A 59 1.64 -2.70 -7.16
C LEU A 59 1.37 -1.77 -5.97
N VAL A 60 0.82 -2.33 -4.87
CA VAL A 60 0.60 -1.60 -3.62
C VAL A 60 1.91 -1.01 -3.11
N GLY A 61 2.96 -1.81 -3.19
CA GLY A 61 4.27 -1.43 -2.75
C GLY A 61 4.92 -0.29 -3.49
N ALA A 62 4.93 -0.40 -4.82
CA ALA A 62 5.42 0.65 -5.70
C ALA A 62 4.63 1.95 -5.51
N ALA A 63 3.31 1.85 -5.28
CA ALA A 63 2.48 3.00 -5.00
C ALA A 63 2.84 3.68 -3.67
N LEU A 64 3.02 2.92 -2.59
CA LEU A 64 3.47 3.45 -1.30
C LEU A 64 4.81 4.18 -1.42
N GLU A 65 5.80 3.54 -2.04
CA GLU A 65 7.13 4.14 -2.23
C GLU A 65 7.06 5.45 -3.04
N ARG A 66 6.26 5.45 -4.11
CA ARG A 66 6.04 6.65 -4.94
C ARG A 66 5.37 7.78 -4.16
N LEU A 67 4.30 7.47 -3.42
CA LEU A 67 3.49 8.44 -2.70
C LEU A 67 4.19 8.98 -1.44
N GLU A 68 4.99 8.16 -0.76
CA GLU A 68 5.82 8.62 0.36
C GLU A 68 6.97 9.52 -0.11
N ALA A 69 7.57 9.21 -1.26
CA ALA A 69 8.61 10.04 -1.85
C ALA A 69 8.04 11.34 -2.44
N ASN A 70 6.81 11.31 -2.96
CA ASN A 70 6.16 12.44 -3.61
C ASN A 70 4.69 12.54 -3.17
N PRO A 71 4.44 13.02 -1.94
CA PRO A 71 3.08 13.10 -1.41
C PRO A 71 2.21 14.00 -2.28
N PRO A 72 1.02 13.54 -2.72
CA PRO A 72 0.13 14.36 -3.52
C PRO A 72 -0.33 15.58 -2.72
N THR A 73 -0.43 16.74 -3.37
CA THR A 73 -0.85 18.01 -2.75
C THR A 73 -2.24 17.96 -2.09
N SER A 74 -3.04 16.93 -2.36
CA SER A 74 -4.34 16.70 -1.72
C SER A 74 -4.24 16.03 -0.34
N GLN A 75 -3.04 15.68 0.13
CA GLN A 75 -2.84 15.02 1.41
C GLN A 75 -3.11 15.99 2.56
N LYS A 76 -4.25 15.81 3.25
CA LYS A 76 -4.53 16.50 4.50
C LYS A 76 -3.86 15.73 5.63
N VAL A 77 -2.69 16.20 6.06
CA VAL A 77 -2.12 15.76 7.34
C VAL A 77 -3.04 16.31 8.45
N LEU A 78 -3.83 15.43 9.07
CA LEU A 78 -4.57 15.76 10.29
C LEU A 78 -3.59 15.64 11.47
N ASN A 79 -2.92 16.74 11.80
CA ASN A 79 -2.24 16.86 13.09
C ASN A 79 -3.31 17.02 14.17
N GLN A 80 -3.43 16.04 15.07
CA GLN A 80 -4.17 16.15 16.33
C GLN A 80 -3.23 16.72 17.40
#